data_AF-A0A094Q312-F1
#
_entry.id   AF-A0A094Q312-F1
#
_cell.length_a   1.000
_cell.length_b   1.000
_cell.length_c   1.000
_cell.angle_alpha   90.00
_cell.angle_beta   90.00
_cell.angle_gamma   90.00
#
_symmetry.space_group_name_H-M   'P 1'
#
loop_
_entity.id
_entity.type
_entity.pdbx_description
1 polymer ?
#
loop_
_entity_poly.entity_id
_entity_poly.type
_entity_poly.pdbx_seq_one_letter_code
_entity_poly.pdbx_strand_id
1 'polypeptide(L)'
;MNIKAKKVLASFATAVTVLALSSAVSAPAVAAGDPPQDAVIKLISPVLTAENTSEAAANQKMADQWVTNGWFGTGLVFQRAFVPTGSIVVLTYHVTDKDGKILVGQDVKLRINKGYSNSSSIVQVDDKVTTGIHKPESADQAQVTHKTDAYGNVTFVLKNLDKPGTGEPAPDSLTSAPNISSDGLNDLHAQVLPEIAGEKPDHSVITEFHYYEPKAPVATTATKPTIRLVSPVLDDKNSIKREDLEKTFSVDNPWYAKGIGFRQAYVQTGSALNLVYKVTDDNGLPLANTEVKLHVNKAYSASKAALTDGANATDPAKDSTQGNDQLLLTGTTDAYGYVLFALKNTDKKGEPVPASLTTPVPTTNGLFSQIYPEISGQATDIADMVEFHFIGDAAVAAAPATTAVTVKATASKATVKGKTVHSITVAIANASGKSAAITITGLKKVTEKISVTNQAFKYAVTTGKKTVSVVIAGKTYKSTVTVK
;
A
#
# COMPACT_ATOMS: atom_id res chain seq x y z
N MET A 1 -7.03 54.96 -14.01
CA MET A 1 -7.66 53.64 -14.28
C MET A 1 -6.79 52.92 -15.30
N ASN A 2 -5.96 51.98 -14.84
CA ASN A 2 -5.16 51.09 -15.69
C ASN A 2 -4.56 49.99 -14.79
N ILE A 3 -5.18 48.81 -14.77
CA ILE A 3 -4.63 47.65 -14.06
C ILE A 3 -4.01 46.74 -15.11
N LYS A 4 -2.67 46.64 -15.08
CA LYS A 4 -1.89 45.72 -15.91
C LYS A 4 -2.10 44.29 -15.41
N ALA A 5 -2.57 43.41 -16.29
CA ALA A 5 -2.61 41.98 -16.07
C ALA A 5 -1.18 41.43 -15.89
N LYS A 6 -0.83 41.02 -14.68
CA LYS A 6 0.37 40.20 -14.43
C LYS A 6 0.03 38.77 -14.85
N LYS A 7 0.72 38.28 -15.88
CA LYS A 7 0.82 36.84 -16.17
C LYS A 7 1.45 36.18 -14.95
N VAL A 8 0.67 35.42 -14.20
CA VAL A 8 1.18 34.48 -13.20
C VAL A 8 1.69 33.28 -13.99
N LEU A 9 3.02 33.18 -14.15
CA LEU A 9 3.64 31.92 -14.54
C LEU A 9 3.44 30.96 -13.38
N ALA A 10 2.66 29.90 -13.60
CA ALA A 10 2.56 28.79 -12.67
C ALA A 10 3.93 28.08 -12.60
N SER A 11 4.61 28.28 -11.48
CA SER A 11 5.82 27.55 -11.11
C SER A 11 5.44 26.11 -10.72
N PHE A 12 5.30 25.22 -11.70
CA PHE A 12 5.17 23.79 -11.47
C PHE A 12 6.54 23.16 -11.25
N ALA A 13 7.04 23.20 -10.01
CA ALA A 13 8.24 22.45 -9.63
C ALA A 13 8.28 22.19 -8.12
N THR A 14 7.26 21.55 -7.57
CA THR A 14 7.43 20.79 -6.32
C THR A 14 7.58 19.33 -6.71
N ALA A 15 8.78 18.80 -6.58
CA ALA A 15 9.03 17.37 -6.74
C ALA A 15 8.34 16.64 -5.58
N VAL A 16 7.11 16.15 -5.81
CA VAL A 16 6.49 15.19 -4.92
C VAL A 16 7.18 13.84 -5.18
N THR A 17 8.33 13.65 -4.54
CA THR A 17 8.97 12.33 -4.47
C THR A 17 8.24 11.55 -3.38
N VAL A 18 7.16 10.84 -3.73
CA VAL A 18 6.57 9.86 -2.81
C VAL A 18 7.54 8.68 -2.76
N LEU A 19 8.36 8.59 -1.71
CA LEU A 19 8.90 7.28 -1.35
C LEU A 19 7.71 6.46 -0.87
N ALA A 20 7.27 5.49 -1.68
CA ALA A 20 6.37 4.45 -1.21
C ALA A 20 7.04 3.76 -0.02
N LEU A 21 6.60 4.11 1.20
CA LEU A 21 7.07 3.47 2.42
C LEU A 21 6.58 2.03 2.37
N SER A 22 7.48 1.13 1.97
CA SER A 22 7.16 -0.30 1.88
C SER A 22 6.55 -0.83 3.19
N SER A 23 5.40 -1.49 3.04
CA SER A 23 4.60 -2.15 4.08
C SER A 23 5.24 -3.45 4.55
N ALA A 24 6.55 -3.45 4.82
CA ALA A 24 7.17 -4.54 5.56
C ALA A 24 6.64 -4.50 7.01
N VAL A 25 5.45 -5.07 7.21
CA VAL A 25 5.01 -5.60 8.50
C VAL A 25 6.09 -6.57 8.94
N SER A 26 6.44 -6.59 10.22
CA SER A 26 7.31 -7.60 10.81
C SER A 26 6.62 -8.98 10.83
N ALA A 27 6.20 -9.48 9.67
CA ALA A 27 5.85 -10.86 9.50
C ALA A 27 7.14 -11.69 9.55
N PRO A 28 7.16 -12.84 10.26
CA PRO A 28 8.28 -13.77 10.16
C PRO A 28 8.50 -14.10 8.69
N ALA A 29 9.76 -14.17 8.24
CA ALA A 29 10.11 -14.49 6.87
C ALA A 29 9.55 -15.87 6.47
N VAL A 30 8.35 -15.89 5.93
CA VAL A 30 7.79 -17.04 5.21
C VAL A 30 8.37 -16.96 3.81
N ALA A 31 8.86 -18.09 3.28
CA ALA A 31 9.23 -18.13 1.87
C ALA A 31 8.04 -17.63 1.04
N ALA A 32 8.26 -16.67 0.14
CA ALA A 32 7.22 -16.18 -0.74
C ALA A 32 6.62 -17.38 -1.48
N GLY A 33 5.35 -17.68 -1.20
CA GLY A 33 4.59 -18.60 -2.04
C GLY A 33 4.48 -18.02 -3.45
N ASP A 34 4.09 -18.84 -4.42
CA ASP A 34 3.74 -18.33 -5.73
C ASP A 34 2.68 -17.23 -5.60
N PRO A 35 2.75 -16.15 -6.42
CA PRO A 35 1.76 -15.08 -6.36
C PRO A 35 0.35 -15.65 -6.58
N PRO A 36 -0.68 -15.12 -5.88
CA PRO A 36 -2.06 -15.51 -6.09
C PRO A 36 -2.42 -15.44 -7.57
N GLN A 37 -3.06 -16.49 -8.10
CA GLN A 37 -3.36 -16.64 -9.54
C GLN A 37 -4.77 -16.15 -9.90
N ASP A 38 -5.44 -15.46 -8.98
CA ASP A 38 -6.85 -15.08 -9.03
C ASP A 38 -7.10 -13.79 -8.24
N ALA A 39 -6.09 -12.91 -8.18
CA ALA A 39 -6.20 -11.66 -7.45
C ALA A 39 -7.21 -10.72 -8.11
N VAL A 40 -8.03 -10.06 -7.29
CA VAL A 40 -8.98 -9.04 -7.73
C VAL A 40 -8.40 -7.67 -7.41
N ILE A 41 -8.15 -6.87 -8.45
CA ILE A 41 -7.50 -5.56 -8.33
C ILE A 41 -8.45 -4.47 -8.84
N LYS A 42 -8.96 -3.65 -7.91
CA LYS A 42 -9.97 -2.61 -8.21
C LYS A 42 -9.42 -1.21 -8.00
N LEU A 43 -9.63 -0.31 -8.96
CA LEU A 43 -9.30 1.11 -8.80
C LEU A 43 -10.26 1.76 -7.78
N ILE A 44 -9.73 2.45 -6.78
CA ILE A 44 -10.50 3.24 -5.80
C ILE A 44 -10.14 4.73 -5.80
N SER A 45 -9.00 5.10 -6.42
CA SER A 45 -8.64 6.50 -6.71
C SER A 45 -7.92 6.56 -8.06
N PRO A 46 -8.33 7.42 -9.00
CA PRO A 46 -9.57 8.20 -8.97
C PRO A 46 -10.81 7.30 -8.99
N VAL A 47 -11.93 7.78 -8.45
CA VAL A 47 -13.21 7.09 -8.58
C VAL A 47 -13.79 7.37 -9.97
N LEU A 48 -13.79 6.35 -10.83
CA LEU A 48 -14.33 6.41 -12.19
C LEU A 48 -15.70 5.73 -12.25
N THR A 49 -16.70 6.47 -12.70
CA THR A 49 -18.11 6.09 -12.83
C THR A 49 -18.62 6.40 -14.24
N ALA A 50 -19.88 6.07 -14.53
CA ALA A 50 -20.46 6.33 -15.84
C ALA A 50 -20.51 7.82 -16.19
N GLU A 51 -20.48 8.70 -15.18
CA GLU A 51 -20.59 10.16 -15.32
C GLU A 51 -19.26 10.84 -15.67
N ASN A 52 -18.12 10.16 -15.47
CA ASN A 52 -16.78 10.73 -15.72
C ASN A 52 -15.84 9.78 -16.50
N THR A 53 -16.38 8.71 -17.08
CA THR A 53 -15.65 7.77 -17.92
C THR A 53 -16.06 7.95 -19.38
N SER A 54 -15.08 8.23 -20.25
CA SER A 54 -15.24 8.32 -21.70
C SER A 54 -15.78 7.01 -22.25
N GLU A 55 -16.92 7.03 -22.93
CA GLU A 55 -17.50 5.87 -23.64
C GLU A 55 -17.57 4.57 -22.81
N ALA A 56 -17.96 4.67 -21.53
CA ALA A 56 -17.90 3.56 -20.56
C ALA A 56 -18.45 2.21 -21.10
N ALA A 57 -19.61 2.22 -21.76
CA ALA A 57 -20.21 1.02 -22.32
C ALA A 57 -19.40 0.41 -23.48
N ALA A 58 -18.81 1.24 -24.34
CA ALA A 58 -17.98 0.76 -25.44
C ALA A 58 -16.67 0.17 -24.92
N ASN A 59 -16.04 0.81 -23.93
CA ASN A 59 -14.83 0.29 -23.29
C ASN A 59 -15.08 -1.07 -22.65
N GLN A 60 -16.18 -1.22 -21.92
CA GLN A 60 -16.48 -2.50 -21.28
C GLN A 60 -16.75 -3.59 -22.32
N LYS A 61 -17.44 -3.27 -23.43
CA LYS A 61 -17.62 -4.22 -24.53
C LYS A 61 -16.29 -4.68 -25.13
N MET A 62 -15.30 -3.79 -25.23
CA MET A 62 -13.94 -4.15 -25.67
C MET A 62 -13.24 -5.06 -24.65
N ALA A 63 -13.33 -4.73 -23.35
CA ALA A 63 -12.79 -5.59 -22.28
C ALA A 63 -13.40 -7.00 -22.32
N ASP A 64 -14.72 -7.10 -22.45
CA ASP A 64 -15.43 -8.38 -22.52
C ASP A 64 -14.99 -9.22 -23.73
N GLN A 65 -14.70 -8.57 -24.87
CA GLN A 65 -14.12 -9.23 -26.04
C GLN A 65 -12.71 -9.75 -25.77
N TRP A 66 -11.86 -8.97 -25.10
CA TRP A 66 -10.51 -9.41 -24.74
C TRP A 66 -10.52 -10.60 -23.77
N VAL A 67 -11.46 -10.62 -22.82
CA VAL A 67 -11.70 -11.76 -21.93
C VAL A 67 -12.18 -12.98 -22.73
N THR A 68 -13.15 -12.80 -23.64
CA THR A 68 -13.67 -13.88 -24.49
C THR A 68 -12.58 -14.50 -25.37
N ASN A 69 -11.64 -13.68 -25.85
CA ASN A 69 -10.48 -14.13 -26.62
C ASN A 69 -9.39 -14.82 -25.77
N GLY A 70 -9.58 -14.88 -24.44
CA GLY A 70 -8.64 -15.51 -23.51
C GLY A 70 -7.34 -14.72 -23.32
N TRP A 71 -7.38 -13.41 -23.55
CA TRP A 71 -6.22 -12.52 -23.38
C TRP A 71 -6.08 -12.02 -21.95
N PHE A 72 -7.20 -11.82 -21.25
CA PHE A 72 -7.25 -11.35 -19.87
C PHE A 72 -8.16 -12.20 -18.99
N GLY A 73 -7.96 -12.09 -17.67
CA GLY A 73 -8.82 -12.71 -16.66
C GLY A 73 -10.25 -12.15 -16.68
N THR A 74 -11.20 -12.93 -16.16
CA THR A 74 -12.61 -12.53 -16.11
C THR A 74 -12.81 -11.27 -15.26
N GLY A 75 -13.89 -10.52 -15.49
CA GLY A 75 -14.16 -9.32 -14.69
C GLY A 75 -13.20 -8.15 -14.96
N LEU A 76 -12.39 -8.22 -16.03
CA LEU A 76 -11.60 -7.10 -16.52
C LEU A 76 -12.48 -5.87 -16.72
N VAL A 77 -12.03 -4.74 -16.18
CA VAL A 77 -12.63 -3.43 -16.42
C VAL A 77 -11.69 -2.61 -17.31
N PHE A 78 -12.21 -1.99 -18.36
CA PHE A 78 -11.46 -1.00 -19.16
C PHE A 78 -12.14 0.36 -19.07
N GLN A 79 -11.39 1.39 -18.68
CA GLN A 79 -11.89 2.73 -18.48
C GLN A 79 -10.95 3.76 -19.10
N ARG A 80 -11.54 4.68 -19.88
CA ARG A 80 -10.87 5.87 -20.42
C ARG A 80 -11.32 7.10 -19.63
N ALA A 81 -10.39 7.94 -19.22
CA ALA A 81 -10.67 9.16 -18.44
C ALA A 81 -9.84 10.34 -18.95
N PHE A 82 -10.42 11.54 -18.92
CA PHE A 82 -9.74 12.75 -19.37
C PHE A 82 -9.07 13.49 -18.21
N VAL A 83 -7.86 13.96 -18.44
CA VAL A 83 -7.07 14.71 -17.46
C VAL A 83 -6.28 15.83 -18.15
N PRO A 84 -6.10 17.02 -17.55
CA PRO A 84 -5.30 18.07 -18.17
C PRO A 84 -3.83 17.64 -18.38
N THR A 85 -3.20 18.09 -19.47
CA THR A 85 -1.74 17.91 -19.66
C THR A 85 -0.93 18.51 -18.51
N GLY A 86 0.14 17.83 -18.10
CA GLY A 86 1.01 18.20 -16.97
C GLY A 86 0.47 17.81 -15.58
N SER A 87 -0.69 17.14 -15.53
CA SER A 87 -1.32 16.76 -14.27
C SER A 87 -0.62 15.62 -13.55
N ILE A 88 -0.86 15.56 -12.24
CA ILE A 88 -0.63 14.39 -11.41
C ILE A 88 -1.96 13.64 -11.26
N VAL A 89 -1.88 12.30 -11.14
CA VAL A 89 -3.00 11.42 -10.81
C VAL A 89 -2.55 10.43 -9.73
N VAL A 90 -3.29 10.37 -8.61
CA VAL A 90 -3.08 9.41 -7.52
C VAL A 90 -3.89 8.15 -7.82
N LEU A 91 -3.19 7.10 -8.24
CA LEU A 91 -3.76 5.78 -8.54
C LEU A 91 -3.73 4.91 -7.29
N THR A 92 -4.87 4.62 -6.68
CA THR A 92 -4.95 3.64 -5.59
C THR A 92 -5.82 2.47 -6.00
N TYR A 93 -5.30 1.26 -5.79
CA TYR A 93 -6.00 0.01 -6.06
C TYR A 93 -6.23 -0.76 -4.76
N HIS A 94 -7.42 -1.31 -4.59
CA HIS A 94 -7.74 -2.27 -3.55
C HIS A 94 -7.57 -3.70 -4.08
N VAL A 95 -6.91 -4.54 -3.29
CA VAL A 95 -6.44 -5.86 -3.73
C VAL A 95 -6.91 -6.95 -2.78
N THR A 96 -7.64 -7.92 -3.34
CA THR A 96 -8.10 -9.11 -2.62
C THR A 96 -7.76 -10.39 -3.39
N ASP A 97 -7.87 -11.55 -2.73
CA ASP A 97 -8.06 -12.81 -3.46
C ASP A 97 -9.49 -12.92 -4.02
N LYS A 98 -9.77 -14.00 -4.75
CA LYS A 98 -11.11 -14.29 -5.30
C LYS A 98 -12.22 -14.38 -4.26
N ASP A 99 -11.89 -14.68 -3.00
CA ASP A 99 -12.85 -14.84 -1.91
C ASP A 99 -13.09 -13.51 -1.18
N GLY A 100 -12.46 -12.43 -1.63
CA GLY A 100 -12.59 -11.09 -1.06
C GLY A 100 -11.70 -10.84 0.15
N LYS A 101 -10.75 -11.73 0.46
CA LYS A 101 -9.79 -11.51 1.53
C LYS A 101 -8.71 -10.55 1.07
N ILE A 102 -8.47 -9.49 1.84
CA ILE A 102 -7.40 -8.52 1.55
C ILE A 102 -6.03 -9.17 1.48
N LEU A 103 -5.24 -8.77 0.50
CA LEU A 103 -3.85 -9.21 0.34
C LEU A 103 -2.94 -8.13 0.91
N VAL A 104 -2.35 -8.35 2.08
CA VAL A 104 -1.46 -7.39 2.78
C VAL A 104 0.00 -7.66 2.44
N GLY A 105 0.78 -6.62 2.14
CA GLY A 105 2.21 -6.73 1.81
C GLY A 105 2.50 -7.37 0.44
N GLN A 106 1.46 -7.55 -0.38
CA GLN A 106 1.51 -8.18 -1.70
C GLN A 106 2.20 -7.24 -2.69
N ASP A 107 3.18 -7.76 -3.42
CA ASP A 107 3.80 -7.03 -4.54
C ASP A 107 2.78 -6.91 -5.68
N VAL A 108 2.52 -5.67 -6.10
CA VAL A 108 1.67 -5.31 -7.23
C VAL A 108 2.50 -4.49 -8.20
N LYS A 109 2.59 -4.96 -9.44
CA LYS A 109 3.33 -4.31 -10.50
C LYS A 109 2.39 -3.46 -11.34
N LEU A 110 2.65 -2.16 -11.42
CA LEU A 110 2.01 -1.26 -12.37
C LEU A 110 2.79 -1.28 -13.69
N ARG A 111 2.14 -1.71 -14.75
CA ARG A 111 2.62 -1.61 -16.13
C ARG A 111 2.16 -0.29 -16.71
N ILE A 112 3.09 0.50 -17.24
CA ILE A 112 2.86 1.89 -17.60
C ILE A 112 3.18 2.08 -19.09
N ASN A 113 2.27 2.73 -19.81
CA ASN A 113 2.27 2.81 -21.26
C ASN A 113 2.49 1.43 -21.87
N LYS A 114 1.52 0.57 -21.59
CA LYS A 114 1.54 -0.87 -21.89
C LYS A 114 1.85 -1.14 -23.37
N GLY A 115 2.46 -2.28 -23.66
CA GLY A 115 2.53 -2.79 -25.04
C GLY A 115 1.14 -2.76 -25.71
N TYR A 116 1.11 -2.59 -27.05
CA TYR A 116 -0.09 -2.55 -27.89
C TYR A 116 -1.18 -1.50 -27.53
N SER A 117 -0.92 -0.60 -26.58
CA SER A 117 -1.86 0.46 -26.20
C SER A 117 -1.79 1.72 -27.07
N ASN A 118 -0.78 1.83 -27.95
CA ASN A 118 -0.43 3.06 -28.66
C ASN A 118 -0.19 4.28 -27.75
N SER A 119 0.06 4.08 -26.45
CA SER A 119 0.33 5.18 -25.51
C SER A 119 1.52 6.04 -25.97
N SER A 120 1.28 7.33 -26.06
CA SER A 120 2.17 8.36 -26.58
C SER A 120 2.62 9.37 -25.51
N SER A 121 2.00 9.34 -24.34
CA SER A 121 2.31 10.30 -23.27
C SER A 121 3.62 10.01 -22.56
N ILE A 122 4.32 11.05 -22.15
CA ILE A 122 5.49 10.96 -21.27
C ILE A 122 5.00 11.08 -19.83
N VAL A 123 5.09 9.98 -19.10
CA VAL A 123 4.64 9.90 -17.71
C VAL A 123 5.75 9.38 -16.80
N GLN A 124 5.72 9.81 -15.55
CA GLN A 124 6.62 9.39 -14.49
C GLN A 124 5.84 8.71 -13.37
N VAL A 125 6.35 7.57 -12.91
CA VAL A 125 5.97 6.93 -11.64
C VAL A 125 7.26 6.58 -10.92
N ASP A 126 7.41 7.02 -9.67
CA ASP A 126 8.66 6.94 -8.92
C ASP A 126 9.85 7.51 -9.73
N ASP A 127 10.92 6.72 -9.89
CA ASP A 127 12.11 7.05 -10.67
C ASP A 127 11.99 6.65 -12.16
N LYS A 128 10.88 6.04 -12.58
CA LYS A 128 10.68 5.56 -13.95
C LYS A 128 9.94 6.58 -14.78
N VAL A 129 10.48 6.88 -15.97
CA VAL A 129 9.91 7.80 -16.95
C VAL A 129 9.72 7.07 -18.27
N THR A 130 8.53 7.17 -18.85
CA THR A 130 8.22 6.58 -20.16
C THR A 130 8.82 7.43 -21.29
N THR A 131 8.89 6.88 -22.51
CA THR A 131 9.48 7.59 -23.65
C THR A 131 8.46 8.34 -24.50
N GLY A 132 7.16 8.12 -24.29
CA GLY A 132 6.10 8.62 -25.17
C GLY A 132 6.13 8.03 -26.58
N ILE A 133 6.88 6.94 -26.77
CA ILE A 133 7.08 6.28 -28.07
C ILE A 133 6.52 4.89 -27.96
N HIS A 134 5.53 4.60 -28.80
CA HIS A 134 4.92 3.28 -28.91
C HIS A 134 6.00 2.19 -29.01
N LYS A 135 5.88 1.18 -28.16
CA LYS A 135 6.75 0.00 -28.15
C LYS A 135 6.04 -1.16 -28.84
N PRO A 136 6.78 -2.02 -29.55
CA PRO A 136 6.22 -3.23 -30.14
C PRO A 136 5.53 -4.10 -29.07
N GLU A 137 4.65 -4.99 -29.52
CA GLU A 137 3.67 -5.75 -28.72
C GLU A 137 4.23 -6.46 -27.47
N SER A 138 5.54 -6.72 -27.40
CA SER A 138 6.18 -7.45 -26.31
C SER A 138 6.74 -6.60 -25.16
N ALA A 139 6.64 -5.26 -25.21
CA ALA A 139 7.28 -4.41 -24.20
C ALA A 139 6.40 -3.23 -23.75
N ASP A 140 6.29 -3.06 -22.44
CA ASP A 140 5.80 -1.80 -21.84
C ASP A 140 6.90 -0.74 -21.87
N GLN A 141 6.55 0.54 -21.76
CA GLN A 141 7.57 1.59 -21.66
C GLN A 141 8.20 1.66 -20.26
N ALA A 142 7.42 1.38 -19.20
CA ALA A 142 7.92 1.33 -17.82
C ALA A 142 7.12 0.36 -16.95
N GLN A 143 7.74 -0.10 -15.86
CA GLN A 143 7.11 -0.93 -14.83
C GLN A 143 7.62 -0.50 -13.45
N VAL A 144 6.72 -0.46 -12.47
CA VAL A 144 7.02 -0.14 -11.07
C VAL A 144 6.28 -1.13 -10.17
N THR A 145 6.90 -1.57 -9.07
CA THR A 145 6.27 -2.52 -8.12
C THR A 145 6.20 -1.90 -6.74
N HIS A 146 4.98 -1.81 -6.20
CA HIS A 146 4.72 -1.40 -4.82
C HIS A 146 4.08 -2.54 -4.04
N LYS A 147 4.05 -2.42 -2.71
CA LYS A 147 3.38 -3.38 -1.83
C LYS A 147 2.05 -2.84 -1.35
N THR A 148 1.06 -3.72 -1.23
CA THR A 148 -0.20 -3.37 -0.57
C THR A 148 -0.01 -3.08 0.91
N ASP A 149 -0.77 -2.14 1.44
CA ASP A 149 -0.78 -1.73 2.85
C ASP A 149 -1.61 -2.68 3.74
N ALA A 150 -1.79 -2.31 5.01
CA ALA A 150 -2.55 -3.10 5.99
C ALA A 150 -4.03 -3.27 5.64
N TYR A 151 -4.56 -2.45 4.72
CA TYR A 151 -5.93 -2.49 4.24
C TYR A 151 -6.04 -3.12 2.85
N GLY A 152 -4.94 -3.70 2.33
CA GLY A 152 -4.91 -4.30 0.99
C GLY A 152 -4.87 -3.26 -0.13
N ASN A 153 -4.50 -2.01 0.14
CA ASN A 153 -4.43 -0.96 -0.87
C ASN A 153 -3.00 -0.74 -1.35
N VAL A 154 -2.82 -0.48 -2.63
CA VAL A 154 -1.53 -0.07 -3.22
C VAL A 154 -1.71 1.23 -3.98
N THR A 155 -0.77 2.17 -3.81
CA THR A 155 -0.89 3.53 -4.38
C THR A 155 0.31 3.90 -5.22
N PHE A 156 0.07 4.35 -6.45
CA PHE A 156 1.07 4.90 -7.37
C PHE A 156 0.73 6.36 -7.69
N VAL A 157 1.76 7.19 -7.91
CA VAL A 157 1.58 8.58 -8.35
C VAL A 157 2.04 8.69 -9.79
N LEU A 158 1.08 8.90 -10.69
CA LEU A 158 1.32 9.07 -12.13
C LEU A 158 1.41 10.56 -12.46
N LYS A 159 2.58 11.02 -12.88
CA LYS A 159 2.81 12.40 -13.27
C LYS A 159 2.98 12.51 -14.78
N ASN A 160 2.14 13.30 -15.44
CA ASN A 160 2.35 13.65 -16.83
C ASN A 160 3.44 14.72 -16.98
N LEU A 161 4.40 14.46 -17.87
CA LEU A 161 5.55 15.33 -18.14
C LEU A 161 5.48 15.98 -19.52
N ASP A 162 4.42 15.73 -20.27
CA ASP A 162 4.20 16.36 -21.56
C ASP A 162 4.02 17.87 -21.41
N LYS A 163 4.37 18.60 -22.47
CA LYS A 163 4.30 20.07 -22.44
C LYS A 163 2.84 20.52 -22.54
N PRO A 164 2.40 21.55 -21.80
CA PRO A 164 1.13 22.19 -22.08
C PRO A 164 1.08 22.60 -23.56
N GLY A 165 -0.02 22.32 -24.26
CA GLY A 165 -0.08 22.58 -25.71
C GLY A 165 0.07 21.34 -26.61
N THR A 166 0.20 20.13 -26.04
CA THR A 166 0.39 18.89 -26.83
C THR A 166 -0.76 17.90 -26.71
N GLY A 167 -1.75 18.19 -25.88
CA GLY A 167 -2.90 17.31 -25.66
C GLY A 167 -3.98 17.47 -26.72
N GLU A 168 -4.99 16.63 -26.67
CA GLU A 168 -6.18 16.82 -27.49
C GLU A 168 -6.98 18.06 -27.03
N PRO A 169 -7.90 18.59 -27.86
CA PRO A 169 -8.81 19.64 -27.44
C PRO A 169 -9.65 19.21 -26.22
N ALA A 170 -9.90 20.11 -25.27
CA ALA A 170 -10.76 19.77 -24.13
C ALA A 170 -12.09 19.14 -24.59
N PRO A 171 -12.47 17.99 -24.00
CA PRO A 171 -13.67 17.29 -24.42
C PRO A 171 -14.91 18.12 -24.11
N ASP A 172 -15.97 17.92 -24.90
CA ASP A 172 -17.25 18.59 -24.65
C ASP A 172 -17.95 18.06 -23.39
N SER A 173 -17.67 16.80 -23.03
CA SER A 173 -18.07 16.13 -21.80
C SER A 173 -17.02 15.09 -21.42
N LEU A 174 -16.86 14.80 -20.13
CA LEU A 174 -15.96 13.74 -19.65
C LEU A 174 -16.37 12.33 -20.10
N THR A 175 -17.60 12.17 -20.62
CA THR A 175 -18.13 10.91 -21.15
C THR A 175 -18.02 10.78 -22.66
N SER A 176 -17.63 11.85 -23.36
CA SER A 176 -17.48 11.85 -24.82
C SER A 176 -16.31 10.99 -25.26
N ALA A 177 -16.32 10.54 -26.53
CA ALA A 177 -15.17 9.91 -27.15
C ALA A 177 -13.97 10.89 -27.21
N PRO A 178 -12.72 10.39 -27.14
CA PRO A 178 -11.53 11.20 -27.39
C PRO A 178 -11.60 11.85 -28.78
N ASN A 179 -11.14 13.10 -28.87
CA ASN A 179 -11.17 13.89 -30.09
C ASN A 179 -9.81 13.81 -30.79
N ILE A 180 -9.59 12.68 -31.45
CA ILE A 180 -8.34 12.38 -32.15
C ILE A 180 -8.37 12.97 -33.57
N SER A 181 -7.32 13.70 -33.92
CA SER A 181 -7.12 14.28 -35.25
C SER A 181 -6.93 13.20 -36.31
N SER A 182 -7.19 13.52 -37.57
CA SER A 182 -7.05 12.56 -38.67
C SER A 182 -5.62 12.02 -38.86
N ASP A 183 -4.61 12.78 -38.41
CA ASP A 183 -3.21 12.37 -38.41
C ASP A 183 -2.78 11.64 -37.12
N GLY A 184 -3.67 11.54 -36.12
CA GLY A 184 -3.42 10.90 -34.83
C GLY A 184 -2.39 11.60 -33.95
N LEU A 185 -1.89 12.78 -34.34
CA LEU A 185 -0.78 13.43 -33.65
C LEU A 185 -1.16 14.01 -32.29
N ASN A 186 -2.45 14.24 -32.05
CA ASN A 186 -2.97 14.73 -30.78
C ASN A 186 -3.52 13.62 -29.86
N ASP A 187 -3.41 12.35 -30.25
CA ASP A 187 -3.79 11.20 -29.41
C ASP A 187 -2.75 11.03 -28.30
N LEU A 188 -2.86 11.89 -27.28
CA LEU A 188 -1.95 11.95 -26.15
C LEU A 188 -2.54 11.19 -24.97
N HIS A 189 -2.20 9.91 -24.83
CA HIS A 189 -2.69 9.08 -23.74
C HIS A 189 -1.64 8.19 -23.08
N ALA A 190 -1.95 7.79 -21.84
CA ALA A 190 -1.21 6.82 -21.06
C ALA A 190 -2.14 5.70 -20.56
N GLN A 191 -1.88 4.46 -20.97
CA GLN A 191 -2.58 3.29 -20.48
C GLN A 191 -1.76 2.58 -19.40
N VAL A 192 -2.41 2.30 -18.26
CA VAL A 192 -1.83 1.58 -17.12
C VAL A 192 -2.61 0.32 -16.77
N LEU A 193 -1.90 -0.69 -16.25
CA LEU A 193 -2.48 -1.95 -15.78
C LEU A 193 -1.72 -2.45 -14.54
N PRO A 194 -2.36 -2.62 -13.37
CA PRO A 194 -1.79 -3.35 -12.25
C PRO A 194 -1.91 -4.87 -12.46
N GLU A 195 -0.88 -5.62 -12.09
CA GLU A 195 -0.86 -7.09 -12.08
C GLU A 195 -0.04 -7.65 -10.90
N ILE A 196 -0.38 -8.87 -10.50
CA ILE A 196 0.28 -9.70 -9.49
C ILE A 196 0.82 -10.98 -10.15
N ALA A 197 -0.05 -11.78 -10.76
CA ALA A 197 0.32 -13.01 -11.45
C ALA A 197 0.27 -12.88 -12.98
N GLY A 198 -0.31 -11.79 -13.51
CA GLY A 198 -0.30 -11.42 -14.93
C GLY A 198 -1.70 -11.12 -15.47
N GLU A 199 -1.77 -10.75 -16.76
CA GLU A 199 -3.01 -10.33 -17.42
C GLU A 199 -4.14 -11.38 -17.38
N LYS A 200 -3.80 -12.68 -17.47
CA LYS A 200 -4.78 -13.78 -17.49
C LYS A 200 -5.20 -14.25 -16.11
N PRO A 201 -4.27 -14.45 -15.15
CA PRO A 201 -4.64 -14.90 -13.81
C PRO A 201 -5.39 -13.81 -13.03
N ASP A 202 -5.06 -12.54 -13.23
CA ASP A 202 -5.63 -11.45 -12.42
C ASP A 202 -6.97 -10.92 -12.97
N HIS A 203 -7.85 -10.50 -12.06
CA HIS A 203 -9.08 -9.77 -12.34
C HIS A 203 -8.82 -8.26 -12.15
N SER A 204 -8.16 -7.67 -13.13
CA SER A 204 -7.62 -6.30 -13.06
C SER A 204 -8.52 -5.24 -13.70
N VAL A 205 -8.05 -3.99 -13.61
CA VAL A 205 -8.61 -2.83 -14.32
C VAL A 205 -7.53 -2.19 -15.18
N ILE A 206 -7.85 -1.93 -16.45
CA ILE A 206 -7.04 -1.10 -17.34
C ILE A 206 -7.60 0.32 -17.28
N THR A 207 -6.73 1.27 -16.96
CA THR A 207 -7.08 2.69 -16.98
C THR A 207 -6.27 3.40 -18.03
N GLU A 208 -6.92 4.16 -18.88
CA GLU A 208 -6.30 4.96 -19.92
C GLU A 208 -6.64 6.43 -19.71
N PHE A 209 -5.59 7.23 -19.52
CA PHE A 209 -5.70 8.67 -19.32
C PHE A 209 -5.44 9.38 -20.62
N HIS A 210 -6.46 10.07 -21.12
CA HIS A 210 -6.38 10.96 -22.27
C HIS A 210 -6.06 12.38 -21.76
N TYR A 211 -5.00 12.98 -22.30
CA TYR A 211 -4.50 14.27 -21.87
C TYR A 211 -4.98 15.38 -22.80
N TYR A 212 -5.68 16.36 -22.22
CA TYR A 212 -6.26 17.47 -22.97
C TYR A 212 -5.75 18.83 -22.54
N GLU A 213 -5.91 19.82 -23.41
CA GLU A 213 -5.66 21.23 -23.12
C GLU A 213 -6.90 21.93 -22.56
N PRO A 214 -6.89 22.44 -21.32
CA PRO A 214 -8.04 23.14 -20.75
C PRO A 214 -8.38 24.43 -21.52
N LYS A 215 -9.66 24.60 -21.89
CA LYS A 215 -10.18 25.82 -22.57
C LYS A 215 -10.01 27.11 -21.72
N ALA A 216 -9.97 26.98 -20.38
CA ALA A 216 -9.64 28.02 -19.41
C ALA A 216 -9.33 27.39 -18.04
N PRO A 217 -8.63 28.07 -17.11
CA PRO A 217 -8.58 27.65 -15.72
C PRO A 217 -10.00 27.57 -15.15
N VAL A 218 -10.36 26.43 -14.58
CA VAL A 218 -11.64 26.31 -13.86
C VAL A 218 -11.55 27.23 -12.63
N ALA A 219 -12.39 28.26 -12.57
CA ALA A 219 -12.48 29.10 -11.40
C ALA A 219 -13.08 28.27 -10.26
N THR A 220 -12.26 27.94 -9.26
CA THR A 220 -12.71 27.21 -8.08
C THR A 220 -13.08 28.19 -6.98
N THR A 221 -14.25 28.00 -6.38
CA THR A 221 -14.71 28.74 -5.21
C THR A 221 -14.82 27.77 -4.05
N ALA A 222 -13.75 27.64 -3.28
CA ALA A 222 -13.73 26.83 -2.07
C ALA A 222 -13.71 27.75 -0.86
N THR A 223 -14.88 28.07 -0.31
CA THR A 223 -14.99 28.75 0.99
C THR A 223 -15.24 27.76 2.12
N LYS A 224 -15.80 26.59 1.80
CA LYS A 224 -16.08 25.48 2.73
C LYS A 224 -15.78 24.15 2.03
N PRO A 225 -14.51 23.86 1.72
CA PRO A 225 -14.16 22.65 0.98
C PRO A 225 -14.59 21.41 1.75
N THR A 226 -14.93 20.37 1.00
CA THR A 226 -15.24 19.05 1.54
C THR A 226 -14.06 18.12 1.33
N ILE A 227 -13.59 17.45 2.38
CA ILE A 227 -12.39 16.61 2.37
C ILE A 227 -12.74 15.22 2.90
N ARG A 228 -12.94 14.24 2.01
CA ARG A 228 -13.40 12.89 2.39
C ARG A 228 -12.33 11.84 2.23
N LEU A 229 -12.23 10.92 3.18
CA LEU A 229 -11.28 9.81 3.11
C LEU A 229 -11.74 8.81 2.04
N VAL A 230 -10.81 8.41 1.18
CA VAL A 230 -11.04 7.46 0.09
C VAL A 230 -10.23 6.19 0.32
N SER A 231 -8.99 6.33 0.80
CA SER A 231 -8.15 5.20 1.23
C SER A 231 -7.58 5.50 2.61
N PRO A 232 -7.61 4.55 3.55
CA PRO A 232 -8.31 3.27 3.45
C PRO A 232 -9.84 3.44 3.37
N VAL A 233 -10.53 2.49 2.71
CA VAL A 233 -11.99 2.45 2.72
C VAL A 233 -12.46 1.93 4.07
N LEU A 234 -12.97 2.83 4.91
CA LEU A 234 -13.48 2.51 6.24
C LEU A 234 -15.01 2.47 6.25
N ASP A 235 -15.56 1.36 6.75
CA ASP A 235 -16.99 1.11 6.86
C ASP A 235 -17.34 0.46 8.21
N ASP A 236 -18.61 0.15 8.42
CA ASP A 236 -19.10 -0.39 9.69
C ASP A 236 -18.70 -1.86 9.93
N LYS A 237 -17.98 -2.49 9.00
CA LYS A 237 -17.44 -3.85 9.15
C LYS A 237 -15.98 -3.84 9.62
N ASN A 238 -15.23 -2.80 9.28
CA ASN A 238 -13.79 -2.70 9.56
C ASN A 238 -13.40 -1.51 10.44
N SER A 239 -14.36 -0.70 10.88
CA SER A 239 -14.12 0.48 11.70
C SER A 239 -15.35 0.82 12.55
N ILE A 240 -15.15 1.74 13.50
CA ILE A 240 -16.19 2.20 14.41
C ILE A 240 -16.52 3.65 14.04
N LYS A 241 -17.75 3.89 13.61
CA LYS A 241 -18.26 5.25 13.41
C LYS A 241 -18.55 5.90 14.77
N ARG A 242 -18.05 7.11 15.01
CA ARG A 242 -18.19 7.85 16.27
C ARG A 242 -19.14 9.03 16.12
N GLU A 243 -20.40 8.74 15.83
CA GLU A 243 -21.46 9.76 15.70
C GLU A 243 -21.62 10.61 16.97
N ASP A 244 -21.34 10.03 18.13
CA ASP A 244 -21.31 10.74 19.42
C ASP A 244 -20.23 11.83 19.44
N LEU A 245 -19.05 11.54 18.88
CA LEU A 245 -17.95 12.51 18.78
C LEU A 245 -18.15 13.48 17.62
N GLU A 246 -18.70 13.05 16.49
CA GLU A 246 -19.10 13.94 15.39
C GLU A 246 -20.05 15.04 15.91
N LYS A 247 -21.05 14.65 16.71
CA LYS A 247 -21.96 15.59 17.38
C LYS A 247 -21.23 16.46 18.41
N THR A 248 -20.42 15.86 19.28
CA THR A 248 -19.69 16.59 20.32
C THR A 248 -18.79 17.67 19.72
N PHE A 249 -18.11 17.36 18.61
CA PHE A 249 -17.08 18.21 18.00
C PHE A 249 -17.62 19.30 17.06
N SER A 250 -18.84 19.15 16.54
CA SER A 250 -19.38 20.08 15.54
C SER A 250 -20.74 20.69 15.88
N VAL A 251 -21.53 20.05 16.75
CA VAL A 251 -22.87 20.53 17.15
C VAL A 251 -22.84 21.08 18.56
N ASP A 252 -22.34 20.28 19.51
CA ASP A 252 -22.30 20.69 20.92
C ASP A 252 -21.17 21.70 21.15
N ASN A 253 -20.10 21.59 20.38
CA ASN A 253 -19.00 22.55 20.34
C ASN A 253 -18.71 22.93 18.88
N PRO A 254 -18.48 24.20 18.56
CA PRO A 254 -18.18 24.65 17.19
C PRO A 254 -16.69 24.51 16.87
N TRP A 255 -16.05 23.41 17.29
CA TRP A 255 -14.62 23.20 17.05
C TRP A 255 -14.34 22.74 15.62
N TYR A 256 -15.28 22.00 15.03
CA TYR A 256 -15.20 21.48 13.67
C TYR A 256 -16.46 21.81 12.88
N ALA A 257 -16.36 21.83 11.56
CA ALA A 257 -17.51 22.05 10.69
C ALA A 257 -18.57 20.96 10.89
N LYS A 258 -19.85 21.35 10.80
CA LYS A 258 -20.96 20.40 10.79
C LYS A 258 -20.83 19.47 9.57
N GLY A 259 -20.98 18.17 9.81
CA GLY A 259 -20.80 17.15 8.77
C GLY A 259 -19.39 16.55 8.73
N ILE A 260 -18.57 16.84 9.73
CA ILE A 260 -17.36 16.06 10.05
C ILE A 260 -17.71 14.57 10.12
N GLY A 261 -16.91 13.74 9.46
CA GLY A 261 -16.92 12.29 9.69
C GLY A 261 -15.89 11.94 10.76
N PHE A 262 -16.16 10.98 11.63
CA PHE A 262 -15.15 10.44 12.54
C PHE A 262 -15.25 8.92 12.65
N ARG A 263 -14.18 8.23 12.22
CA ARG A 263 -14.02 6.78 12.39
C ARG A 263 -12.76 6.42 13.18
N GLN A 264 -12.91 5.41 14.03
CA GLN A 264 -11.79 4.73 14.68
C GLN A 264 -11.54 3.39 13.99
N ALA A 265 -10.29 3.05 13.71
CA ALA A 265 -9.92 1.80 13.04
C ALA A 265 -8.69 1.17 13.68
N TYR A 266 -8.61 -0.15 13.64
CA TYR A 266 -7.42 -0.88 14.08
C TYR A 266 -6.45 -1.11 12.93
N VAL A 267 -5.16 -1.05 13.23
CA VAL A 267 -4.06 -1.33 12.29
C VAL A 267 -2.92 -1.97 13.05
N GLN A 268 -2.19 -2.90 12.45
CA GLN A 268 -1.05 -3.53 13.10
C GLN A 268 0.14 -2.56 13.22
N THR A 269 0.89 -2.62 14.33
CA THR A 269 2.15 -1.87 14.48
C THR A 269 3.13 -2.19 13.36
N GLY A 270 3.93 -1.21 12.94
CA GLY A 270 4.88 -1.35 11.83
C GLY A 270 4.27 -1.19 10.43
N SER A 271 2.94 -1.11 10.32
CA SER A 271 2.25 -1.00 9.04
C SER A 271 2.46 0.36 8.37
N ALA A 272 2.41 0.35 7.03
CA ALA A 272 2.20 1.56 6.24
C ALA A 272 0.72 1.93 6.21
N LEU A 273 0.44 3.23 6.15
CA LEU A 273 -0.87 3.85 6.08
C LEU A 273 -0.84 4.89 4.95
N ASN A 274 -1.46 4.57 3.82
CA ASN A 274 -1.62 5.51 2.71
C ASN A 274 -3.00 6.16 2.80
N LEU A 275 -3.04 7.37 3.37
CA LEU A 275 -4.26 8.16 3.44
C LEU A 275 -4.45 8.91 2.12
N VAL A 276 -5.54 8.62 1.42
CA VAL A 276 -5.95 9.37 0.24
C VAL A 276 -7.24 10.09 0.55
N TYR A 277 -7.25 11.41 0.44
CA TYR A 277 -8.45 12.23 0.61
C TYR A 277 -8.89 12.82 -0.73
N LYS A 278 -10.20 12.80 -1.00
CA LYS A 278 -10.82 13.56 -2.08
C LYS A 278 -11.24 14.92 -1.55
N VAL A 279 -10.80 15.97 -2.23
CA VAL A 279 -11.14 17.36 -1.96
C VAL A 279 -12.05 17.89 -3.06
N THR A 280 -13.16 18.49 -2.65
CA THR A 280 -14.08 19.19 -3.55
C THR A 280 -14.37 20.59 -3.07
N ASP A 281 -14.71 21.46 -4.02
CA ASP A 281 -15.21 22.81 -3.75
C ASP A 281 -16.65 22.79 -3.21
N ASP A 282 -17.21 23.99 -3.02
CA ASP A 282 -18.55 24.19 -2.46
C ASP A 282 -19.67 23.62 -3.37
N ASN A 283 -19.38 23.33 -4.65
CA ASN A 283 -20.30 22.75 -5.63
C ASN A 283 -20.06 21.24 -5.83
N GLY A 284 -19.12 20.64 -5.09
CA GLY A 284 -18.76 19.22 -5.25
C GLY A 284 -17.82 18.96 -6.43
N LEU A 285 -17.27 19.99 -7.08
CA LEU A 285 -16.28 19.81 -8.15
C LEU A 285 -14.90 19.53 -7.55
N PRO A 286 -14.05 18.72 -8.22
CA PRO A 286 -12.69 18.48 -7.76
C PRO A 286 -11.88 19.76 -7.55
N LEU A 287 -11.29 19.92 -6.37
CA LEU A 287 -10.44 21.06 -6.07
C LEU A 287 -8.97 20.67 -6.37
N ALA A 288 -8.57 20.79 -7.63
CA ALA A 288 -7.23 20.41 -8.09
C ALA A 288 -6.13 21.42 -7.70
N ASN A 289 -4.87 20.96 -7.64
CA ASN A 289 -3.67 21.77 -7.37
C ASN A 289 -3.77 22.64 -6.10
N THR A 290 -4.44 22.12 -5.07
CA THR A 290 -4.68 22.82 -3.81
C THR A 290 -3.86 22.19 -2.70
N GLU A 291 -3.18 23.03 -1.91
CA GLU A 291 -2.45 22.56 -0.73
C GLU A 291 -3.41 22.11 0.36
N VAL A 292 -3.16 20.93 0.90
CA VAL A 292 -3.88 20.33 2.03
C VAL A 292 -2.85 20.07 3.12
N LYS A 293 -3.19 20.45 4.34
CA LYS A 293 -2.42 20.13 5.54
C LYS A 293 -2.98 18.86 6.16
N LEU A 294 -2.11 18.00 6.67
CA LEU A 294 -2.50 16.84 7.47
C LEU A 294 -1.91 16.98 8.87
N HIS A 295 -2.80 17.12 9.84
CA HIS A 295 -2.46 17.14 11.26
C HIS A 295 -2.36 15.70 11.73
N VAL A 296 -1.16 15.25 12.15
CA VAL A 296 -0.89 13.88 12.59
C VAL A 296 -0.52 13.89 14.06
N ASN A 297 -1.14 12.99 14.84
CA ASN A 297 -1.15 13.06 16.30
C ASN A 297 -1.60 14.46 16.76
N LYS A 298 -2.83 14.82 16.36
CA LYS A 298 -3.38 16.16 16.55
C LYS A 298 -3.31 16.61 18.01
N ALA A 299 -3.11 17.90 18.23
CA ALA A 299 -3.27 18.53 19.53
C ALA A 299 -4.59 18.15 20.20
N TYR A 300 -4.59 18.06 21.53
CA TYR A 300 -5.74 17.67 22.36
C TYR A 300 -6.29 16.25 22.14
N SER A 301 -5.68 15.43 21.27
CA SER A 301 -6.15 14.05 21.03
C SER A 301 -5.60 13.02 22.02
N ALA A 302 -4.56 13.37 22.79
CA ALA A 302 -3.77 12.41 23.58
C ALA A 302 -3.11 11.27 22.76
N SER A 303 -2.94 11.45 21.44
CA SER A 303 -2.24 10.52 20.56
C SER A 303 -0.81 10.22 21.01
N LYS A 304 -0.38 8.97 20.85
CA LYS A 304 0.94 8.48 21.29
C LYS A 304 1.68 7.65 20.25
N ALA A 305 1.03 7.30 19.14
CA ALA A 305 1.64 6.45 18.13
C ALA A 305 2.80 7.14 17.41
N ALA A 306 3.88 6.42 17.17
CA ALA A 306 5.04 6.95 16.47
C ALA A 306 4.90 6.76 14.95
N LEU A 307 4.67 7.85 14.22
CA LEU A 307 4.48 7.85 12.76
C LEU A 307 5.57 8.65 12.04
N THR A 308 5.88 8.25 10.81
CA THR A 308 6.82 8.95 9.92
C THR A 308 6.37 8.91 8.46
N ASP A 309 6.64 9.96 7.69
CA ASP A 309 6.54 9.99 6.22
C ASP A 309 7.87 9.57 5.54
N GLY A 310 8.86 9.13 6.32
CA GLY A 310 10.21 8.80 5.88
C GLY A 310 11.22 9.94 6.00
N ALA A 311 10.76 11.19 6.06
CA ALA A 311 11.60 12.39 6.23
C ALA A 311 11.38 13.07 7.60
N ASN A 312 10.13 13.13 8.01
CA ASN A 312 9.61 13.73 9.22
C ASN A 312 8.96 12.65 10.11
N ALA A 313 8.87 12.90 11.41
CA ALA A 313 8.22 12.00 12.34
C ALA A 313 7.43 12.77 13.40
N THR A 314 6.46 12.10 14.01
CA THR A 314 5.74 12.62 15.18
C THR A 314 6.69 12.85 16.34
N ASP A 315 6.64 14.05 16.91
CA ASP A 315 7.43 14.45 18.07
C ASP A 315 6.62 14.36 19.38
N PRO A 316 6.88 13.36 20.24
CA PRO A 316 6.17 13.21 21.52
C PRO A 316 6.57 14.28 22.56
N ALA A 317 7.63 15.06 22.32
CA ALA A 317 8.01 16.15 23.22
C ALA A 317 7.14 17.40 23.04
N LYS A 318 6.38 17.50 21.94
CA LYS A 318 5.43 18.60 21.75
C LYS A 318 4.25 18.45 22.70
N ASP A 319 4.03 19.49 23.50
CA ASP A 319 2.91 19.52 24.44
C ASP A 319 1.59 19.70 23.69
N SER A 320 0.86 18.58 23.56
CA SER A 320 -0.44 18.51 22.89
C SER A 320 -1.53 19.29 23.62
N THR A 321 -1.35 19.61 24.91
CA THR A 321 -2.30 20.41 25.70
C THR A 321 -2.20 21.90 25.42
N GLN A 322 -1.14 22.33 24.73
CA GLN A 322 -0.92 23.71 24.31
C GLN A 322 -1.29 23.95 22.84
N GLY A 323 -2.04 23.02 22.23
CA GLY A 323 -2.49 23.19 20.84
C GLY A 323 -1.45 22.76 19.79
N ASN A 324 -0.38 22.06 20.19
CA ASN A 324 0.67 21.63 19.27
C ASN A 324 0.38 20.23 18.71
N ASP A 325 0.29 20.11 17.39
CA ASP A 325 0.31 18.81 16.70
C ASP A 325 1.71 18.22 16.72
N GLN A 326 1.84 16.90 16.86
CA GLN A 326 3.16 16.29 16.88
C GLN A 326 3.84 16.33 15.50
N LEU A 327 3.06 16.22 14.42
CA LEU A 327 3.52 16.33 13.04
C LEU A 327 2.47 17.04 12.18
N LEU A 328 2.94 17.92 11.29
CA LEU A 328 2.13 18.60 10.27
C LEU A 328 2.75 18.31 8.91
N LEU A 329 1.98 17.68 8.03
CA LEU A 329 2.38 17.41 6.65
C LEU A 329 1.62 18.30 5.69
N THR A 330 2.18 18.53 4.50
CA THR A 330 1.48 19.18 3.40
C THR A 330 1.50 18.30 2.16
N GLY A 331 0.39 18.29 1.44
CA GLY A 331 0.24 17.61 0.16
C GLY A 331 -0.51 18.52 -0.80
N THR A 332 -0.44 18.22 -2.10
CA THR A 332 -1.17 18.97 -3.12
C THR A 332 -2.13 18.03 -3.81
N THR A 333 -3.38 18.47 -3.98
CA THR A 333 -4.38 17.68 -4.69
C THR A 333 -4.04 17.53 -6.17
N ASP A 334 -4.32 16.35 -6.69
CA ASP A 334 -4.14 15.96 -8.08
C ASP A 334 -5.23 16.57 -8.99
N ALA A 335 -5.22 16.25 -10.28
CA ALA A 335 -6.22 16.79 -11.22
C ALA A 335 -7.66 16.37 -10.94
N TYR A 336 -7.84 15.27 -10.21
CA TYR A 336 -9.13 14.81 -9.74
C TYR A 336 -9.38 15.23 -8.29
N GLY A 337 -8.59 16.14 -7.70
CA GLY A 337 -8.80 16.62 -6.34
C GLY A 337 -8.38 15.62 -5.26
N TYR A 338 -7.60 14.58 -5.56
CA TYR A 338 -7.10 13.63 -4.56
C TYR A 338 -5.73 14.05 -4.03
N VAL A 339 -5.52 13.94 -2.72
CA VAL A 339 -4.21 14.15 -2.09
C VAL A 339 -3.80 12.88 -1.34
N LEU A 340 -2.53 12.49 -1.47
CA LEU A 340 -1.94 11.34 -0.79
C LEU A 340 -1.03 11.79 0.36
N PHE A 341 -1.18 11.16 1.51
CA PHE A 341 -0.23 11.19 2.61
C PHE A 341 0.19 9.75 2.96
N ALA A 342 1.45 9.43 2.73
CA ALA A 342 2.02 8.13 3.08
C ALA A 342 2.67 8.21 4.46
N LEU A 343 2.18 7.41 5.41
CA LEU A 343 2.71 7.32 6.76
C LEU A 343 3.12 5.88 7.07
N LYS A 344 4.06 5.71 7.99
CA LYS A 344 4.44 4.41 8.53
C LYS A 344 4.50 4.46 10.05
N ASN A 345 3.88 3.48 10.69
CA ASN A 345 4.02 3.28 12.12
C ASN A 345 5.38 2.66 12.45
N THR A 346 6.03 3.19 13.48
CA THR A 346 7.38 2.78 13.91
C THR A 346 7.41 2.13 15.28
N ASP A 347 6.25 2.05 15.95
CA ASP A 347 6.11 1.41 17.24
C ASP A 347 6.49 -0.08 17.19
N LYS A 348 7.06 -0.56 18.30
CA LYS A 348 7.49 -1.96 18.46
C LYS A 348 6.51 -2.82 19.25
N LYS A 349 5.57 -2.18 19.93
CA LYS A 349 4.54 -2.81 20.76
C LYS A 349 3.25 -2.08 20.48
N GLY A 350 2.19 -2.84 20.26
CA GLY A 350 0.86 -2.27 20.09
C GLY A 350 -0.06 -2.60 21.26
N GLU A 351 -1.28 -2.12 21.15
CA GLU A 351 -2.42 -2.50 21.96
C GLU A 351 -2.72 -4.01 21.82
N PRO A 352 -3.44 -4.61 22.77
CA PRO A 352 -3.99 -5.96 22.60
C PRO A 352 -4.82 -6.07 21.32
N VAL A 353 -4.70 -7.19 20.62
CA VAL A 353 -5.52 -7.47 19.43
C VAL A 353 -7.00 -7.54 19.84
N PRO A 354 -7.88 -6.77 19.20
CA PRO A 354 -9.29 -6.74 19.55
C PRO A 354 -9.99 -8.04 19.12
N ALA A 355 -11.13 -8.34 19.74
CA ALA A 355 -11.93 -9.52 19.37
C ALA A 355 -12.49 -9.42 17.94
N SER A 356 -12.73 -8.19 17.47
CA SER A 356 -13.17 -7.84 16.11
C SER A 356 -12.76 -6.41 15.78
N LEU A 357 -12.76 -6.03 14.50
CA LEU A 357 -12.38 -4.69 14.06
C LEU A 357 -13.36 -3.57 14.50
N THR A 358 -14.52 -3.95 15.04
CA THR A 358 -15.53 -3.02 15.57
C THR A 358 -15.62 -3.06 17.10
N THR A 359 -14.70 -3.76 17.77
CA THR A 359 -14.60 -3.76 19.23
C THR A 359 -14.31 -2.35 19.72
N PRO A 360 -15.01 -1.82 20.74
CA PRO A 360 -14.72 -0.51 21.30
C PRO A 360 -13.24 -0.35 21.66
N VAL A 361 -12.67 0.79 21.28
CA VAL A 361 -11.25 1.07 21.50
C VAL A 361 -10.90 1.30 22.97
N PRO A 362 -9.65 1.09 23.40
CA PRO A 362 -9.23 1.36 24.77
C PRO A 362 -9.42 2.83 25.15
N THR A 363 -10.12 3.08 26.26
CA THR A 363 -10.33 4.44 26.80
C THR A 363 -9.14 4.96 27.60
N THR A 364 -8.20 4.09 27.96
CA THR A 364 -6.98 4.42 28.72
C THR A 364 -5.79 3.71 28.12
N ASN A 365 -4.64 4.40 28.07
CA ASN A 365 -3.37 3.84 27.60
C ASN A 365 -3.41 3.27 26.16
N GLY A 366 -4.32 3.78 25.32
CA GLY A 366 -4.29 3.47 23.89
C GLY A 366 -3.02 3.98 23.22
N LEU A 367 -2.53 3.22 22.24
CA LEU A 367 -1.51 3.59 21.28
C LEU A 367 -2.22 3.92 19.97
N PHE A 368 -2.60 5.18 19.81
CA PHE A 368 -3.32 5.63 18.63
C PHE A 368 -2.75 6.92 18.06
N SER A 369 -3.15 7.20 16.81
CA SER A 369 -2.97 8.47 16.13
C SER A 369 -4.30 8.98 15.63
N GLN A 370 -4.71 10.15 16.12
CA GLN A 370 -5.80 10.92 15.55
C GLN A 370 -5.26 11.88 14.48
N ILE A 371 -5.88 11.85 13.31
CA ILE A 371 -5.43 12.51 12.08
C ILE A 371 -6.59 13.30 11.46
N TYR A 372 -6.32 14.54 11.05
CA TYR A 372 -7.30 15.43 10.44
C TYR A 372 -6.70 16.22 9.26
N PRO A 373 -7.37 16.28 8.09
CA PRO A 373 -6.94 17.12 6.98
C PRO A 373 -7.56 18.53 7.05
N GLU A 374 -6.82 19.55 6.61
CA GLU A 374 -7.23 20.97 6.68
C GLU A 374 -6.79 21.75 5.42
N ILE A 375 -7.63 22.67 4.97
CA ILE A 375 -7.33 23.67 3.92
C ILE A 375 -7.62 25.08 4.46
N SER A 376 -8.86 25.34 4.87
CA SER A 376 -9.35 26.67 5.28
C SER A 376 -9.49 26.82 6.79
N GLY A 377 -9.40 25.71 7.53
CA GLY A 377 -9.49 25.66 8.98
C GLY A 377 -10.51 24.63 9.46
N GLN A 378 -10.21 23.91 10.54
CA GLN A 378 -11.06 22.84 11.07
C GLN A 378 -12.54 23.20 11.30
N ALA A 379 -12.86 24.44 11.69
CA ALA A 379 -14.24 24.90 11.89
C ALA A 379 -15.00 25.21 10.57
N THR A 380 -14.29 25.26 9.44
CA THR A 380 -14.79 25.63 8.12
C THR A 380 -14.84 24.42 7.18
N ASP A 381 -13.79 23.62 7.17
CA ASP A 381 -13.64 22.48 6.25
C ASP A 381 -14.54 21.32 6.70
N ILE A 382 -15.35 20.79 5.78
CA ILE A 382 -16.16 19.60 6.05
C ILE A 382 -15.29 18.37 5.77
N ALA A 383 -14.61 17.87 6.79
CA ALA A 383 -13.59 16.84 6.61
C ALA A 383 -13.89 15.52 7.36
N ASP A 384 -13.26 14.43 6.92
CA ASP A 384 -13.22 13.18 7.67
C ASP A 384 -11.99 13.15 8.57
N MET A 385 -12.23 12.97 9.87
CA MET A 385 -11.23 12.64 10.88
C MET A 385 -11.11 11.12 11.00
N VAL A 386 -9.89 10.63 11.17
CA VAL A 386 -9.63 9.22 11.49
C VAL A 386 -8.73 9.08 12.70
N GLU A 387 -8.97 8.01 13.45
CA GLU A 387 -8.12 7.60 14.55
C GLU A 387 -7.72 6.14 14.40
N PHE A 388 -6.42 5.92 14.24
CA PHE A 388 -5.87 4.58 14.07
C PHE A 388 -5.29 4.07 15.38
N HIS A 389 -5.84 2.96 15.88
CA HIS A 389 -5.33 2.22 17.03
C HIS A 389 -4.34 1.14 16.57
N PHE A 390 -3.11 1.23 17.06
CA PHE A 390 -2.02 0.35 16.66
C PHE A 390 -1.96 -0.89 17.55
N ILE A 391 -2.33 -2.03 17.01
CA ILE A 391 -2.38 -3.32 17.71
C ILE A 391 -1.09 -4.11 17.49
N GLY A 392 -0.71 -4.92 18.48
CA GLY A 392 0.42 -5.83 18.35
C GLY A 392 0.14 -6.97 17.37
N ASP A 393 1.12 -7.85 17.21
CA ASP A 393 0.92 -9.08 16.47
C ASP A 393 -0.16 -9.94 17.15
N ALA A 394 -1.02 -10.59 16.36
CA ALA A 394 -1.87 -11.65 16.89
C ALA A 394 -0.98 -12.61 17.67
N ALA A 395 -1.32 -12.86 18.93
CA ALA A 395 -0.62 -13.87 19.71
C ALA A 395 -0.68 -15.17 18.90
N VAL A 396 0.45 -15.58 18.34
CA VAL A 396 0.55 -16.88 17.69
C VAL A 396 0.20 -17.86 18.80
N ALA A 397 -0.98 -18.49 18.71
CA ALA A 397 -1.34 -19.55 19.62
C ALA A 397 -0.14 -20.49 19.64
N ALA A 398 0.51 -20.61 20.81
CA ALA A 398 1.66 -21.48 20.95
C ALA A 398 1.22 -22.82 20.36
N ALA A 399 1.90 -23.26 19.28
CA ALA A 399 1.55 -24.51 18.63
C ALA A 399 1.41 -25.55 19.75
N PRO A 400 0.29 -26.32 19.81
CA PRO A 400 0.08 -27.25 20.91
C PRO A 400 1.35 -28.08 21.06
N ALA A 401 1.88 -28.15 22.28
CA ALA A 401 3.16 -28.80 22.55
C ALA A 401 3.17 -30.18 21.87
N THR A 402 3.90 -30.29 20.77
CA THR A 402 3.91 -31.53 20.01
C THR A 402 4.68 -32.57 20.83
N THR A 403 4.07 -33.72 21.07
CA THR A 403 4.77 -34.87 21.67
C THR A 403 5.55 -35.66 20.62
N ALA A 404 5.45 -35.27 19.34
CA ALA A 404 6.19 -35.91 18.27
C ALA A 404 7.68 -35.63 18.41
N VAL A 405 8.48 -36.70 18.35
CA VAL A 405 9.94 -36.60 18.29
C VAL A 405 10.32 -35.89 16.99
N THR A 406 11.14 -34.84 17.09
CA THR A 406 11.71 -34.15 15.93
C THR A 406 13.23 -34.12 16.03
N VAL A 407 13.90 -34.11 14.88
CA VAL A 407 15.36 -34.07 14.76
C VAL A 407 15.72 -33.02 13.72
N LYS A 408 16.58 -32.07 14.10
CA LYS A 408 17.12 -31.04 13.20
C LYS A 408 18.64 -31.04 13.26
N ALA A 409 19.29 -31.15 12.10
CA ALA A 409 20.73 -30.97 11.99
C ALA A 409 21.06 -29.59 11.40
N THR A 410 21.97 -28.85 12.04
CA THR A 410 22.38 -27.52 11.60
C THR A 410 23.91 -27.44 11.56
N ALA A 411 24.49 -26.99 10.46
CA ALA A 411 25.92 -26.73 10.36
C ALA A 411 26.26 -25.38 10.99
N SER A 412 27.44 -25.31 11.62
CA SER A 412 27.99 -24.09 12.20
C SER A 412 29.51 -24.09 12.07
N LYS A 413 30.09 -22.88 12.01
CA LYS A 413 31.54 -22.68 12.04
C LYS A 413 31.89 -21.76 13.20
N ALA A 414 33.03 -22.01 13.83
CA ALA A 414 33.57 -21.17 14.89
C ALA A 414 35.09 -21.07 14.76
N THR A 415 35.66 -19.94 15.18
CA THR A 415 37.11 -19.77 15.26
C THR A 415 37.57 -20.14 16.67
N VAL A 416 38.43 -21.15 16.79
CA VAL A 416 38.98 -21.61 18.06
C VAL A 416 40.51 -21.56 17.97
N LYS A 417 41.15 -20.77 18.83
CA LYS A 417 42.62 -20.55 18.82
C LYS A 417 43.18 -20.21 17.42
N GLY A 418 42.49 -19.32 16.71
CA GLY A 418 42.89 -18.86 15.37
C GLY A 418 42.61 -19.84 14.21
N LYS A 419 42.03 -21.02 14.47
CA LYS A 419 41.66 -22.00 13.45
C LYS A 419 40.14 -22.11 13.29
N THR A 420 39.67 -22.20 12.05
CA THR A 420 38.26 -22.45 11.75
C THR A 420 37.91 -23.91 12.04
N VAL A 421 36.89 -24.13 12.87
CA VAL A 421 36.32 -25.44 13.19
C VAL A 421 34.89 -25.48 12.69
N HIS A 422 34.58 -26.48 11.86
CA HIS A 422 33.22 -26.72 11.40
C HIS A 422 32.57 -27.81 12.25
N SER A 423 31.28 -27.66 12.52
CA SER A 423 30.52 -28.61 13.32
C SER A 423 29.08 -28.72 12.86
N ILE A 424 28.48 -29.87 13.11
CA ILE A 424 27.04 -30.08 12.98
C ILE A 424 26.46 -30.25 14.38
N THR A 425 25.42 -29.48 14.67
CA THR A 425 24.59 -29.65 15.86
C THR A 425 23.34 -30.43 15.48
N VAL A 426 23.14 -31.57 16.14
CA VAL A 426 21.93 -32.40 16.03
C VAL A 426 21.06 -32.08 17.24
N ALA A 427 20.00 -31.29 17.01
CA ALA A 427 18.98 -30.98 18.01
C ALA A 427 17.84 -31.99 17.92
N ILE A 428 17.47 -32.56 19.07
CA ILE A 428 16.42 -33.57 19.20
C ILE A 428 15.41 -33.08 20.24
N ALA A 429 14.14 -33.03 19.85
CA ALA A 429 13.05 -32.64 20.72
C ALA A 429 12.13 -33.82 21.03
N ASN A 430 11.47 -33.78 22.19
CA ASN A 430 10.41 -34.68 22.65
C ASN A 430 10.81 -36.15 22.75
N ALA A 431 12.09 -36.42 23.02
CA ALA A 431 12.63 -37.78 23.12
C ALA A 431 13.37 -38.05 24.45
N SER A 432 13.06 -37.29 25.51
CA SER A 432 13.65 -37.49 26.85
C SER A 432 13.49 -38.94 27.32
N GLY A 433 14.55 -39.47 27.93
CA GLY A 433 14.63 -40.85 28.40
C GLY A 433 14.98 -41.88 27.33
N LYS A 434 14.99 -41.50 26.03
CA LYS A 434 15.35 -42.40 24.92
C LYS A 434 16.82 -42.27 24.54
N SER A 435 17.29 -43.21 23.72
CA SER A 435 18.61 -43.16 23.08
C SER A 435 18.49 -42.83 21.60
N ALA A 436 19.42 -42.02 21.10
CA ALA A 436 19.55 -41.66 19.69
C ALA A 436 20.83 -42.27 19.11
N ALA A 437 20.67 -43.14 18.12
CA ALA A 437 21.78 -43.61 17.29
C ALA A 437 22.02 -42.61 16.14
N ILE A 438 23.09 -41.84 16.24
CA ILE A 438 23.44 -40.75 15.33
C ILE A 438 24.56 -41.20 14.39
N THR A 439 24.32 -41.07 13.08
CA THR A 439 25.29 -41.31 12.02
C THR A 439 25.44 -40.03 11.20
N ILE A 440 26.67 -39.55 11.03
CA ILE A 440 27.02 -38.38 10.22
C ILE A 440 28.07 -38.80 9.20
N THR A 441 27.91 -38.41 7.94
CA THR A 441 28.88 -38.72 6.88
C THR A 441 30.32 -38.34 7.29
N GLY A 442 31.22 -39.32 7.28
CA GLY A 442 32.63 -39.12 7.64
C GLY A 442 32.94 -39.23 9.13
N LEU A 443 31.95 -39.56 9.99
CA LEU A 443 32.14 -39.86 11.40
C LEU A 443 31.69 -41.30 11.73
N LYS A 444 32.24 -41.87 12.79
CA LYS A 444 31.75 -43.14 13.35
C LYS A 444 30.36 -42.92 13.96
N LYS A 445 29.51 -43.94 13.88
CA LYS A 445 28.19 -43.94 14.53
C LYS A 445 28.35 -43.81 16.05
N VAL A 446 27.55 -42.95 16.67
CA VAL A 446 27.52 -42.73 18.12
C VAL A 446 26.09 -42.95 18.62
N THR A 447 25.95 -43.44 19.86
CA THR A 447 24.65 -43.55 20.54
C THR A 447 24.66 -42.63 21.74
N GLU A 448 23.74 -41.67 21.77
CA GLU A 448 23.63 -40.67 22.83
C GLU A 448 22.33 -40.87 23.63
N LYS A 449 22.39 -40.65 24.95
CA LYS A 449 21.20 -40.63 25.80
C LYS A 449 20.60 -39.23 25.82
N ILE A 450 19.28 -39.13 25.63
CA ILE A 450 18.56 -37.86 25.63
C ILE A 450 18.02 -37.61 27.03
N SER A 451 18.66 -36.72 27.79
CA SER A 451 18.34 -36.50 29.20
C SER A 451 17.23 -35.49 29.43
N VAL A 452 17.04 -34.53 28.51
CA VAL A 452 16.03 -33.48 28.62
C VAL A 452 15.12 -33.45 27.39
N THR A 453 13.97 -32.79 27.50
CA THR A 453 12.97 -32.72 26.41
C THR A 453 13.56 -32.19 25.11
N ASN A 454 14.44 -31.18 25.19
CA ASN A 454 15.16 -30.62 24.04
C ASN A 454 16.66 -30.75 24.29
N GLN A 455 17.31 -31.69 23.60
CA GLN A 455 18.74 -31.95 23.74
C GLN A 455 19.45 -31.69 22.42
N ALA A 456 20.62 -31.08 22.47
CA ALA A 456 21.48 -30.91 21.30
C ALA A 456 22.83 -31.60 21.52
N PHE A 457 23.34 -32.21 20.45
CA PHE A 457 24.67 -32.84 20.39
C PHE A 457 25.49 -32.22 19.27
N LYS A 458 26.73 -31.83 19.57
CA LYS A 458 27.60 -31.11 18.63
C LYS A 458 28.77 -31.99 18.20
N TYR A 459 28.97 -32.11 16.89
CA TYR A 459 30.00 -32.96 16.29
C TYR A 459 30.90 -32.13 15.38
N ALA A 460 32.22 -32.25 15.54
CA ALA A 460 33.18 -31.66 14.62
C ALA A 460 33.17 -32.41 13.28
N VAL A 461 33.18 -31.69 12.16
CA VAL A 461 33.12 -32.27 10.81
C VAL A 461 34.01 -31.50 9.84
N THR A 462 34.33 -32.12 8.71
CA THR A 462 34.93 -31.42 7.56
C THR A 462 33.86 -30.72 6.72
N THR A 463 34.28 -29.79 5.86
CA THR A 463 33.41 -29.13 4.88
C THR A 463 32.80 -30.12 3.88
N GLY A 464 31.77 -29.66 3.16
CA GLY A 464 31.06 -30.43 2.14
C GLY A 464 29.70 -30.95 2.60
N LYS A 465 29.06 -31.71 1.71
CA LYS A 465 27.72 -32.28 1.92
C LYS A 465 27.79 -33.43 2.92
N LYS A 466 27.00 -33.36 4.00
CA LYS A 466 26.92 -34.38 5.06
C LYS A 466 25.49 -34.88 5.18
N THR A 467 25.34 -36.20 5.21
CA THR A 467 24.06 -36.83 5.57
C THR A 467 24.08 -37.14 7.06
N VAL A 468 23.05 -36.68 7.75
CA VAL A 468 22.79 -36.98 9.16
C VAL A 468 21.61 -37.93 9.21
N SER A 469 21.78 -39.08 9.86
CA SER A 469 20.74 -40.06 10.12
C SER A 469 20.67 -40.31 11.61
N VAL A 470 19.50 -40.12 12.20
CA VAL A 470 19.26 -40.33 13.63
C VAL A 470 18.17 -41.36 13.80
N VAL A 471 18.44 -42.43 14.56
CA VAL A 471 17.47 -43.47 14.86
C VAL A 471 17.08 -43.39 16.33
N ILE A 472 15.79 -43.20 16.60
CA ILE A 472 15.22 -43.10 17.96
C ILE A 472 14.02 -44.04 18.01
N ALA A 473 14.05 -45.02 18.92
CA ALA A 473 12.99 -46.01 19.10
C ALA A 473 12.53 -46.66 17.78
N GLY A 474 13.50 -47.06 16.93
CA GLY A 474 13.25 -47.71 15.64
C GLY A 474 12.87 -46.77 14.48
N LYS A 475 12.52 -45.50 14.74
CA LYS A 475 12.21 -44.52 13.70
C LYS A 475 13.47 -43.78 13.26
N THR A 476 13.63 -43.63 11.94
CA THR A 476 14.79 -42.97 11.32
C THR A 476 14.44 -41.57 10.84
N TYR A 477 15.25 -40.59 11.22
CA TYR A 477 15.19 -39.20 10.78
C TYR A 477 16.43 -38.90 9.95
N LYS A 478 16.26 -38.53 8.67
CA LYS A 478 17.37 -38.21 7.77
C LYS A 478 17.31 -36.76 7.33
N SER A 479 18.47 -36.13 7.29
CA SER A 479 18.65 -34.78 6.74
C SER A 479 20.00 -34.67 6.05
N THR A 480 20.06 -33.88 5.00
CA THR A 480 21.31 -33.54 4.32
C THR A 480 21.65 -32.09 4.63
N VAL A 481 22.87 -31.84 5.10
CA VAL A 481 23.36 -30.52 5.48
C VAL A 481 24.66 -30.23 4.73
N THR A 482 24.77 -29.06 4.11
CA THR A 482 26.01 -28.61 3.46
C THR A 482 26.81 -27.75 4.44
N VAL A 483 28.01 -28.20 4.79
CA VAL A 483 28.93 -27.48 5.67
C VAL A 483 29.86 -26.63 4.80
N LYS A 484 29.79 -25.30 4.94
CA LYS A 484 30.63 -24.33 4.23
C LYS A 484 31.68 -23.71 5.16
#